data_AF-K2AU60-F1
#
_entry.id   AF-K2AU60-F1
#
_cell.length_a   1.000
_cell.length_b   1.000
_cell.length_c   1.000
_cell.angle_alpha   90.00
_cell.angle_beta   90.00
_cell.angle_gamma   90.00
#
_symmetry.space_group_name_H-M   'P 1'
#
loop_
_entity.id
_entity.type
_entity.pdbx_description
1 polymer ?
#
loop_
_entity_poly.entity_id
_entity_poly.type
_entity_poly.pdbx_seq_one_letter_code
_entity_poly.pdbx_strand_id
1 'polypeptide(L)'
;GQDTLTGGAGGDYFVFGTAEDSADLITDFTSGEDVLRFSNATLGPLGPGPGRLSADEFQLGGDARTPGIFVLTYNATLNQSELLWTSNGFGAFLMLRLEGNVTMTASDISLFL
;
A
#
# COMPACT_ATOMS: atom_id res chain seq x y z
N GLY A 1 -9.50 -7.12 -9.71
CA GLY A 1 -9.44 -6.78 -11.14
C GLY A 1 -8.41 -5.69 -11.28
N GLN A 2 -8.59 -4.69 -12.15
CA GLN A 2 -8.03 -3.36 -11.86
C GLN A 2 -9.24 -2.47 -11.64
N ASP A 3 -9.54 -2.22 -10.37
CA ASP A 3 -10.77 -1.61 -9.91
C ASP A 3 -10.53 -0.15 -9.47
N THR A 4 -11.57 0.69 -9.56
CA THR A 4 -11.58 2.06 -9.01
C THR A 4 -12.45 2.07 -7.77
N LEU A 5 -11.86 2.45 -6.63
CA LEU A 5 -12.47 2.37 -5.31
C LEU A 5 -12.61 3.78 -4.71
N THR A 6 -13.77 4.04 -4.11
CA THR A 6 -14.10 5.30 -3.42
C THR A 6 -14.77 4.93 -2.11
N GLY A 7 -14.21 5.35 -0.98
CA GLY A 7 -14.72 5.04 0.36
C GLY A 7 -15.88 5.97 0.77
N GLY A 8 -15.72 7.25 0.47
CA GLY A 8 -16.62 8.32 0.87
C GLY A 8 -16.11 9.04 2.11
N ALA A 9 -17.02 9.32 3.03
CA ALA A 9 -16.70 10.00 4.29
C ALA A 9 -16.73 9.00 5.45
N GLY A 10 -15.81 9.15 6.40
CA GLY A 10 -15.65 8.22 7.52
C GLY A 10 -14.40 7.35 7.34
N GLY A 11 -14.09 6.56 8.37
CA GLY A 11 -12.95 5.65 8.33
C GLY A 11 -13.26 4.37 7.57
N ASP A 12 -12.73 4.27 6.36
CA ASP A 12 -12.96 3.16 5.45
C ASP A 12 -11.84 2.11 5.46
N TYR A 13 -12.20 0.89 5.09
CA TYR A 13 -11.26 -0.22 4.91
C TYR A 13 -11.21 -0.66 3.45
N PHE A 14 -10.06 -0.49 2.81
CA PHE A 14 -9.79 -1.03 1.48
C PHE A 14 -9.04 -2.36 1.63
N VAL A 15 -9.66 -3.47 1.21
CA VAL A 15 -9.20 -4.82 1.52
C VAL A 15 -8.72 -5.54 0.26
N PHE A 16 -7.47 -5.99 0.29
CA PHE A 16 -6.76 -6.68 -0.78
C PHE A 16 -6.39 -8.08 -0.30
N GLY A 17 -7.11 -9.09 -0.80
CA GLY A 17 -6.99 -10.47 -0.32
C GLY A 17 -6.15 -11.36 -1.23
N THR A 18 -6.00 -10.97 -2.49
CA THR A 18 -5.35 -11.79 -3.52
C THR A 18 -4.32 -11.00 -4.32
N ALA A 19 -3.45 -11.69 -5.02
CA ALA A 19 -2.49 -11.04 -5.91
C ALA A 19 -3.14 -10.38 -7.13
N GLU A 20 -4.39 -10.74 -7.47
CA GLU A 20 -5.14 -10.14 -8.58
C GLU A 20 -5.75 -8.78 -8.22
N ASP A 21 -5.73 -8.39 -6.94
CA ASP A 21 -6.19 -7.07 -6.47
C ASP A 21 -5.09 -6.01 -6.59
N SER A 22 -3.96 -6.35 -7.23
CA SER A 22 -2.86 -5.42 -7.45
C SER A 22 -3.23 -4.34 -8.46
N ALA A 23 -2.80 -3.11 -8.19
CA ALA A 23 -2.89 -1.96 -9.09
C ALA A 23 -4.27 -1.26 -9.19
N ASP A 24 -5.19 -1.58 -8.29
CA ASP A 24 -6.42 -0.81 -8.07
C ASP A 24 -6.12 0.68 -7.78
N LEU A 25 -7.08 1.55 -8.08
CA LEU A 25 -7.01 2.99 -7.84
C LEU A 25 -8.00 3.41 -6.76
N ILE A 26 -7.50 3.90 -5.63
CA ILE A 26 -8.33 4.53 -4.59
C ILE A 26 -8.38 6.04 -4.84
N THR A 27 -9.58 6.63 -4.85
CA THR A 27 -9.78 8.04 -5.28
C THR A 27 -9.81 9.05 -4.13
N ASP A 28 -10.07 8.63 -2.90
CA ASP A 28 -10.41 9.54 -1.79
C ASP A 28 -9.76 9.17 -0.44
N PHE A 29 -8.63 8.45 -0.49
CA PHE A 29 -7.94 7.99 0.70
C PHE A 29 -7.51 9.13 1.63
N THR A 30 -7.84 9.01 2.92
CA THR A 30 -7.52 9.94 3.98
C THR A 30 -6.66 9.28 5.07
N SER A 31 -5.38 9.65 5.14
CA SER A 31 -4.46 9.15 6.18
C SER A 31 -4.93 9.51 7.60
N GLY A 32 -4.80 8.57 8.53
CA GLY A 32 -5.29 8.69 9.91
C GLY A 32 -6.78 8.38 10.08
N GLU A 33 -7.51 8.18 9.00
CA GLU A 33 -8.93 7.83 8.98
C GLU A 33 -9.14 6.48 8.28
N ASP A 34 -8.67 6.36 7.04
CA ASP A 34 -8.77 5.17 6.20
C ASP A 34 -7.63 4.19 6.44
N VAL A 35 -7.89 2.93 6.07
CA VAL A 35 -6.96 1.83 6.29
C VAL A 35 -6.87 0.91 5.08
N LEU A 36 -5.64 0.70 4.63
CA LEU A 36 -5.31 -0.31 3.63
C LEU A 36 -5.05 -1.65 4.32
N ARG A 37 -5.75 -2.70 3.90
CA ARG A 37 -5.64 -4.04 4.49
C ARG A 37 -5.19 -5.05 3.44
N PHE A 38 -4.04 -5.66 3.65
CA PHE A 38 -3.50 -6.71 2.77
C PHE A 38 -3.50 -8.06 3.47
N SER A 39 -3.77 -9.13 2.73
CA SER A 39 -3.44 -10.47 3.26
C SER A 39 -1.92 -10.61 3.31
N ASN A 40 -1.39 -11.03 4.45
CA ASN A 40 0.04 -11.31 4.61
C ASN A 40 0.49 -12.47 3.71
N ALA A 41 -0.42 -13.40 3.38
CA ALA A 41 -0.11 -14.55 2.55
C ALA A 41 0.41 -14.15 1.14
N THR A 42 0.10 -12.94 0.66
CA THR A 42 0.54 -12.45 -0.64
C THR A 42 1.96 -11.85 -0.63
N LEU A 43 2.53 -11.59 0.54
CA LEU A 43 3.83 -10.89 0.69
C LEU A 43 5.04 -11.83 0.69
N GLY A 44 4.79 -13.14 0.81
CA GLY A 44 5.85 -14.16 0.87
C GLY A 44 6.62 -14.14 2.20
N PRO A 45 7.78 -14.80 2.26
CA PRO A 45 8.49 -15.08 3.53
C PRO A 45 9.10 -13.86 4.22
N LEU A 46 9.15 -12.71 3.54
CA LEU A 46 9.68 -11.45 4.08
C LEU A 46 8.56 -10.47 4.45
N GLY A 47 7.30 -10.89 4.32
CA GLY A 47 6.15 -10.11 4.76
C GLY A 47 6.18 -9.86 6.28
N PRO A 48 5.81 -8.65 6.74
CA PRO A 48 5.60 -8.38 8.17
C PRO A 48 4.57 -9.32 8.80
N GLY A 49 4.54 -9.39 10.13
CA GLY A 49 3.49 -10.11 10.84
C GLY A 49 2.09 -9.49 10.63
N PRO A 50 1.01 -10.22 10.95
CA PRO A 50 -0.33 -9.63 10.95
C PRO A 50 -0.41 -8.46 11.96
N GLY A 51 -1.22 -7.45 11.66
CA GLY A 51 -1.34 -6.22 12.44
C GLY A 51 -0.98 -4.97 11.65
N ARG A 52 -0.89 -3.84 12.34
CA ARG A 52 -0.45 -2.56 11.74
C ARG A 52 1.05 -2.62 11.47
N LEU A 53 1.48 -2.01 10.36
CA LEU A 53 2.91 -1.86 10.09
C LEU A 53 3.54 -0.92 11.12
N SER A 54 4.79 -1.20 11.44
CA SER A 54 5.70 -0.31 12.16
C SER A 54 6.35 0.68 11.19
N ALA A 55 6.90 1.76 11.74
CA ALA A 55 7.62 2.76 10.93
C ALA A 55 8.82 2.17 10.18
N ASP A 56 9.42 1.09 10.68
CA ASP A 56 10.57 0.45 10.04
C ASP A 56 10.16 -0.41 8.83
N GLU A 57 8.87 -0.67 8.63
CA GLU A 57 8.31 -1.49 7.53
C GLU A 57 7.74 -0.63 6.39
N PHE A 58 7.81 0.70 6.51
CA PHE A 58 7.24 1.65 5.55
C PHE A 58 8.16 2.84 5.31
N GLN A 59 8.30 3.24 4.05
CA GLN A 59 9.05 4.44 3.68
C GLN A 59 8.26 5.33 2.70
N LEU A 60 8.36 6.64 2.92
CA LEU A 60 7.89 7.67 1.98
C LEU A 60 9.02 8.03 1.01
N GLY A 61 8.78 7.84 -0.27
CA GLY A 61 9.81 7.92 -1.30
C GLY A 61 10.94 6.92 -1.08
N GLY A 62 12.02 7.06 -1.86
CA GLY A 62 13.23 6.25 -1.70
C GLY A 62 13.41 5.17 -2.78
N ASP A 63 14.49 4.40 -2.63
CA ASP A 63 14.86 3.33 -3.56
C ASP A 63 14.07 2.07 -3.23
N ALA A 64 13.38 1.50 -4.21
CA ALA A 64 12.57 0.30 -4.06
C ALA A 64 13.41 -1.00 -4.07
N ARG A 65 14.63 -0.91 -3.51
CA ARG A 65 15.63 -1.98 -3.45
C ARG A 65 15.84 -2.55 -2.05
N THR A 66 15.45 -1.84 -1.00
CA THR A 66 15.49 -2.38 0.37
C THR A 66 14.48 -3.52 0.48
N PRO A 67 14.88 -4.77 0.75
CA PRO A 67 13.94 -5.88 0.90
C PRO A 67 13.03 -5.72 2.12
N GLY A 68 11.80 -6.22 2.03
CA GLY A 68 10.86 -6.33 3.15
C GLY A 68 10.14 -5.02 3.52
N ILE A 69 10.05 -4.04 2.62
CA ILE A 69 9.54 -2.70 2.93
C ILE A 69 8.37 -2.30 2.02
N PHE A 70 7.39 -1.60 2.58
CA PHE A 70 6.38 -0.88 1.80
C PHE A 70 6.90 0.51 1.43
N VAL A 71 6.75 0.90 0.17
CA VAL A 71 7.29 2.15 -0.36
C VAL A 71 6.16 2.94 -1.02
N LEU A 72 5.91 4.16 -0.55
CA LEU A 72 5.00 5.07 -1.24
C LEU A 72 5.78 6.04 -2.12
N THR A 73 5.58 6.01 -3.42
CA THR A 73 6.15 6.99 -4.36
C THR A 73 5.04 7.88 -4.95
N TYR A 74 5.39 9.05 -5.45
CA TYR A 74 4.45 9.94 -6.15
C TYR A 74 4.89 10.14 -7.60
N ASN A 75 3.97 9.91 -8.53
CA ASN A 75 4.13 10.16 -9.95
C ASN A 75 3.40 11.45 -10.33
N ALA A 76 4.16 12.54 -10.47
CA ALA A 76 3.62 13.85 -10.82
C ALA A 76 3.03 13.95 -12.23
N THR A 77 3.43 13.07 -13.16
CA THR A 77 2.88 13.04 -14.51
C THR A 77 1.45 12.50 -14.53
N LEU A 78 1.19 11.49 -13.69
CA LEU A 78 -0.14 10.89 -13.56
C LEU A 78 -0.97 11.49 -12.43
N ASN A 79 -0.37 12.32 -11.59
CA ASN A 79 -0.97 12.82 -10.34
C ASN A 79 -1.49 11.66 -9.48
N GLN A 80 -0.64 10.66 -9.24
CA GLN A 80 -0.97 9.46 -8.46
C GLN A 80 0.17 9.06 -7.55
N SER A 81 -0.15 8.63 -6.33
CA SER A 81 0.79 7.93 -5.46
C SER A 81 0.71 6.41 -5.70
N GLU A 82 1.84 5.72 -5.68
CA GLU A 82 1.94 4.28 -5.89
C GLU A 82 2.48 3.64 -4.61
N LEU A 83 1.74 2.69 -4.04
CA LEU A 83 2.21 1.87 -2.93
C LEU A 83 2.84 0.60 -3.48
N LEU A 84 4.10 0.37 -3.15
CA LEU A 84 4.91 -0.74 -3.64
C LEU A 84 5.32 -1.67 -2.50
N TRP A 85 5.48 -2.96 -2.78
CA TRP A 85 6.07 -3.96 -1.89
C TRP A 85 7.42 -4.44 -2.43
N THR A 86 8.50 -4.25 -1.66
CA THR A 86 9.85 -4.65 -2.06
C THR A 86 10.23 -6.00 -1.47
N SER A 87 9.66 -7.10 -1.95
CA SER A 87 9.82 -8.42 -1.33
C SER A 87 11.28 -8.82 -0.97
N ASN A 88 12.16 -9.03 -1.94
CA ASN A 88 13.48 -9.64 -1.77
C ASN A 88 14.64 -8.82 -2.37
N GLY A 89 14.39 -7.55 -2.70
CA GLY A 89 15.39 -6.64 -3.28
C GLY A 89 15.64 -6.81 -4.78
N PHE A 90 14.90 -7.68 -5.48
CA PHE A 90 14.95 -7.80 -6.94
C PHE A 90 13.90 -6.94 -7.67
N GLY A 91 13.47 -5.86 -7.03
CA GLY A 91 12.44 -4.94 -7.53
C GLY A 91 11.24 -4.87 -6.59
N ALA A 92 10.28 -4.04 -6.98
CA ALA A 92 9.08 -3.76 -6.20
C ALA A 92 7.83 -4.15 -6.98
N PHE A 93 6.85 -4.69 -6.29
CA PHE A 93 5.53 -5.00 -6.83
C PHE A 93 4.60 -3.84 -6.55
N LEU A 94 3.86 -3.38 -7.56
CA LEU A 94 2.81 -2.41 -7.35
C LEU A 94 1.65 -3.07 -6.59
N MET A 95 1.32 -2.53 -5.43
CA MET A 95 0.23 -3.02 -4.59
C MET A 95 -1.06 -2.29 -4.99
N LEU A 96 -1.04 -0.96 -4.98
CA LEU A 96 -2.18 -0.13 -5.39
C LEU A 96 -1.72 1.27 -5.78
N ARG A 97 -2.65 2.04 -6.32
CA ARG A 97 -2.50 3.46 -6.65
C ARG A 97 -3.50 4.29 -5.83
N LEU A 98 -3.12 5.51 -5.51
CA LEU A 98 -3.99 6.50 -4.90
C LEU A 98 -4.01 7.75 -5.78
N GLU A 99 -5.18 8.34 -5.94
CA GLU A 99 -5.32 9.59 -6.69
C GLU A 99 -4.70 10.76 -5.92
N GLY A 100 -3.90 11.58 -6.60
CA GLY A 100 -3.20 12.73 -6.03
C GLY A 100 -1.85 12.40 -5.38
N ASN A 101 -1.22 13.44 -4.84
CA ASN A 101 0.00 13.33 -4.04
C ASN A 101 -0.35 12.97 -2.59
N VAL A 102 -0.75 11.72 -2.39
CA VAL A 102 -1.12 11.20 -1.06
C VAL A 102 0.12 11.00 -0.21
N THR A 103 0.07 11.49 1.03
CA THR A 103 0.99 11.12 2.12
C THR A 103 0.26 10.24 3.11
N MET A 104 0.92 9.20 3.63
CA MET A 104 0.37 8.33 4.69
C MET A 104 1.46 7.87 5.65
N THR A 105 1.06 7.14 6.68
CA THR A 105 1.93 6.57 7.70
C THR A 105 1.84 5.04 7.70
N ALA A 106 2.81 4.39 8.32
CA ALA A 106 2.78 2.93 8.51
C ALA A 106 1.49 2.46 9.21
N SER A 107 0.95 3.26 10.14
CA SER A 107 -0.28 2.94 10.87
C SER A 107 -1.55 2.97 10.02
N ASP A 108 -1.47 3.43 8.77
CA ASP A 108 -2.59 3.37 7.83
C ASP A 108 -2.64 2.03 7.08
N ILE A 109 -1.62 1.19 7.22
CA ILE A 109 -1.54 -0.13 6.58
C ILE A 109 -1.63 -1.22 7.64
N SER A 110 -2.43 -2.26 7.37
CA SER A 110 -2.41 -3.49 8.16
C SER A 110 -2.41 -4.75 7.34
N LEU A 111 -1.88 -5.80 7.95
CA LEU A 111 -1.89 -7.14 7.43
C LEU A 111 -2.86 -8.03 8.21
N PHE A 112 -3.52 -8.94 7.49
CA PHE A 112 -4.34 -10.00 8.08
C PHE A 112 -3.92 -11.37 7.55
N LEU A 113 -4.34 -12.44 8.25
CA LEU A 113 -4.05 -13.82 7.86
C LEU A 113 -4.92 -14.26 6.68
#